data_AF-A0A7C8ENM8-F1
#
_entry.id   AF-A0A7C8ENM8-F1
#
_cell.length_a   1.000
_cell.length_b   1.000
_cell.length_c   1.000
_cell.angle_alpha   90.00
_cell.angle_beta   90.00
_cell.angle_gamma   90.00
#
_symmetry.space_group_name_H-M   'P 1'
#
loop_
_entity.id
_entity.type
_entity.pdbx_description
1 polymer ?
#
loop_
_entity_poly.entity_id
_entity_poly.type
_entity_poly.pdbx_seq_one_letter_code
_entity_poly.pdbx_strand_id
1 'polypeptide(L)'
;MTLKEKTALISTILNTALTVLKFTAFFFTGSLAILAEAWHSFSDITTSVLVFISVREKRASEPEPEEAEEENKPIPLEYQISFLIGLLMFFVSMLLVWRTITGGAPVIENSLLSGIVFITFAVASYIVYRFETSVGKKENSVGLIADGMHARADMVNSLLIGFSLVIYRMGVNIDTLVAFIIAMLILSFSIETMVNAVSAYKRKESEYVFRYKTTTMVLGLFEKRTWAVVLRYLQQKLGPKIPGLVLLKKLLPFFCTVIILILGLLVASRCVYTIGPSQEGIVERFGKPVNYKEPAQPGVHLKFPRPVDEIVKIDSRIIRTKSVGNITDKSSFALLWTKKHGTETAFISGDNNFFYPYLVIHYRIKDVFKYTYNHIDPEILLDSAASRVISNIFSGKAFYEIVTSYRKQFESDTARIIQNKLDALNSGLEIVNVNMKDVHPPIFISSSFEEVIAAYQKKEELINQALGYKNESMPQARGTQSRLLGQAQSYVVDNTKKANGEASRFVMQLEAYQKSPDIITRKIYFDFLKETLSKNQKTIVDPLSGFPEIWLDSKQLFKSSKIGLD
;
A
#
# COMPACT_ATOMS: atom_id res chain seq x y z
N MET A 1 -57.25 37.57 -11.80
CA MET A 1 -56.74 37.25 -10.45
C MET A 1 -56.32 38.53 -9.74
N THR A 2 -56.67 38.68 -8.46
CA THR A 2 -56.13 39.74 -7.59
C THR A 2 -54.63 39.55 -7.34
N LEU A 3 -53.91 40.58 -6.86
CA LEU A 3 -52.49 40.45 -6.53
C LEU A 3 -52.25 39.35 -5.48
N LYS A 4 -53.18 39.21 -4.52
CA LYS A 4 -53.21 38.13 -3.52
C LYS A 4 -53.30 36.74 -4.17
N GLU A 5 -54.24 36.54 -5.10
CA GLU A 5 -54.44 35.26 -5.79
C GLU A 5 -53.24 34.87 -6.67
N LYS A 6 -52.67 35.84 -7.43
CA LYS A 6 -51.46 35.59 -8.23
C LYS A 6 -50.28 35.19 -7.35
N THR A 7 -50.13 35.86 -6.20
CA THR A 7 -49.04 35.59 -5.26
C THR A 7 -49.18 34.23 -4.60
N ALA A 8 -50.39 33.87 -4.16
CA ALA A 8 -50.69 32.55 -3.60
C ALA A 8 -50.44 31.42 -4.63
N LEU A 9 -50.85 31.61 -5.89
CA LEU A 9 -50.59 30.65 -6.97
C LEU A 9 -49.09 30.48 -7.23
N ILE A 10 -48.34 31.59 -7.35
CA ILE A 10 -46.88 31.55 -7.57
C ILE A 10 -46.19 30.84 -6.40
N SER A 11 -46.58 31.14 -5.17
CA SER A 11 -46.01 30.48 -3.98
C SER A 11 -46.29 28.98 -4.00
N THR A 12 -47.54 28.57 -4.28
CA THR A 12 -47.90 27.15 -4.34
C THR A 12 -47.09 26.40 -5.40
N ILE A 13 -46.85 27.02 -6.57
CA ILE A 13 -46.00 26.45 -7.62
C ILE A 13 -44.54 26.33 -7.15
N LEU A 14 -43.99 27.37 -6.51
CA LEU A 14 -42.61 27.36 -6.00
C LEU A 14 -42.41 26.33 -4.87
N ASN A 15 -43.34 26.25 -3.92
CA ASN A 15 -43.31 25.26 -2.84
C ASN A 15 -43.43 23.84 -3.39
N THR A 16 -44.31 23.62 -4.39
CA THR A 16 -44.41 22.32 -5.07
C THR A 16 -43.10 21.93 -5.75
N ALA A 17 -42.47 22.87 -6.47
CA ALA A 17 -41.17 22.63 -7.11
C ALA A 17 -40.07 22.31 -6.08
N LEU A 18 -40.00 23.07 -4.98
CA LEU A 18 -39.04 22.83 -3.90
C LEU A 18 -39.22 21.46 -3.26
N THR A 19 -40.45 21.03 -3.00
CA THR A 19 -40.73 19.69 -2.44
C THR A 19 -40.29 18.57 -3.36
N VAL A 20 -40.59 18.66 -4.66
CA VAL A 20 -40.12 17.66 -5.64
C VAL A 20 -38.59 17.60 -5.64
N LEU A 21 -37.92 18.75 -5.65
CA LEU A 21 -36.46 18.82 -5.58
C LEU A 21 -35.91 18.21 -4.27
N LYS A 22 -36.55 18.45 -3.12
CA LYS A 22 -36.17 17.83 -1.83
C LYS A 22 -36.27 16.30 -1.87
N PHE A 23 -37.34 15.74 -2.45
CA PHE A 23 -37.46 14.28 -2.64
C PHE A 23 -36.39 13.73 -3.59
N THR A 24 -36.09 14.41 -4.70
CA THR A 24 -35.00 13.97 -5.57
C THR A 24 -33.65 13.98 -4.84
N ALA A 25 -33.37 15.02 -4.04
CA ALA A 25 -32.16 15.10 -3.23
C ALA A 25 -32.03 13.95 -2.21
N PHE A 26 -33.15 13.46 -1.67
CA PHE A 26 -33.14 12.27 -0.81
C PHE A 26 -32.63 11.03 -1.55
N PHE A 27 -33.15 10.75 -2.75
CA PHE A 27 -32.76 9.56 -3.52
C PHE A 27 -31.27 9.54 -3.89
N PHE A 28 -30.65 10.71 -4.06
CA PHE A 28 -29.21 10.83 -4.34
C PHE A 28 -28.32 10.78 -3.09
N THR A 29 -28.88 10.85 -1.88
CA THR A 29 -28.10 10.96 -0.64
C THR A 29 -28.33 9.86 0.37
N GLY A 30 -29.58 9.40 0.51
CA GLY A 30 -30.02 8.56 1.62
C GLY A 30 -30.07 9.27 2.99
N SER A 31 -29.97 10.61 3.06
CA SER A 31 -30.04 11.34 4.34
C SER A 31 -31.43 11.25 4.96
N LEU A 32 -31.48 10.95 6.27
CA LEU A 32 -32.74 10.89 7.01
C LEU A 32 -33.30 12.29 7.28
N ALA A 33 -32.43 13.29 7.45
CA ALA A 33 -32.85 14.66 7.67
C ALA A 33 -33.51 15.26 6.42
N ILE A 34 -32.96 14.98 5.23
CA ILE A 34 -33.57 15.35 3.95
C ILE A 34 -34.95 14.71 3.79
N LEU A 35 -35.07 13.43 4.12
CA LEU A 35 -36.34 12.71 4.03
C LEU A 35 -37.41 13.32 4.94
N ALA A 36 -37.06 13.64 6.18
CA ALA A 36 -37.99 14.25 7.14
C ALA A 36 -38.52 15.61 6.64
N GLU A 37 -37.63 16.45 6.13
CA GLU A 37 -37.98 17.75 5.58
C GLU A 37 -38.79 17.66 4.28
N ALA A 38 -38.50 16.68 3.41
CA ALA A 38 -39.29 16.47 2.19
C ALA A 38 -40.76 16.09 2.51
N TRP A 39 -40.97 15.22 3.50
CA TRP A 39 -42.31 14.89 3.98
C TRP A 39 -43.02 16.09 4.63
N HIS A 40 -42.29 16.97 5.32
CA HIS A 40 -42.84 18.21 5.85
C HIS A 40 -43.40 19.10 4.74
N SER A 41 -42.55 19.44 3.75
CA SER A 41 -42.97 20.32 2.65
C SER A 41 -44.04 19.71 1.75
N PHE A 42 -44.18 18.38 1.71
CA PHE A 42 -45.31 17.74 1.03
C PHE A 42 -46.65 18.05 1.69
N SER A 43 -46.70 18.05 3.03
CA SER A 43 -47.89 18.48 3.76
C SER A 43 -48.21 19.95 3.52
N ASP A 44 -47.18 20.79 3.41
CA ASP A 44 -47.36 22.22 3.21
C ASP A 44 -47.98 22.53 1.84
N ILE A 45 -47.64 21.79 0.78
CA ILE A 45 -48.34 21.90 -0.53
C ILE A 45 -49.84 21.74 -0.34
N THR A 46 -50.25 20.72 0.42
CA THR A 46 -51.68 20.41 0.59
C THR A 46 -52.38 21.54 1.35
N THR A 47 -51.71 22.11 2.35
CA THR A 47 -52.17 23.30 3.09
C THR A 47 -52.27 24.53 2.18
N SER A 48 -51.26 24.82 1.36
CA SER A 48 -51.26 25.97 0.44
C SER A 48 -52.36 25.84 -0.63
N VAL A 49 -52.62 24.63 -1.14
CA VAL A 49 -53.73 24.38 -2.09
C VAL A 49 -55.09 24.62 -1.43
N LEU A 50 -55.29 24.14 -0.20
CA LEU A 50 -56.49 24.42 0.58
C LEU A 50 -56.72 25.92 0.79
N VAL A 51 -55.67 26.65 1.19
CA VAL A 51 -55.71 28.11 1.36
C VAL A 51 -56.07 28.81 0.05
N PHE A 52 -55.49 28.38 -1.08
CA PHE A 52 -55.81 28.93 -2.39
C PHE A 52 -57.28 28.74 -2.77
N ILE A 53 -57.85 27.55 -2.52
CA ILE A 53 -59.27 27.26 -2.77
C ILE A 53 -60.14 28.14 -1.88
N SER A 54 -59.83 28.23 -0.58
CA SER A 54 -60.57 29.03 0.40
C SER A 54 -60.59 30.53 0.06
N VAL A 55 -59.47 31.07 -0.43
CA VAL A 55 -59.39 32.47 -0.90
C VAL A 55 -60.22 32.70 -2.17
N ARG A 56 -60.29 31.70 -3.07
CA ARG A 56 -61.06 31.78 -4.32
C ARG A 56 -62.56 31.68 -4.09
N GLU A 57 -63.00 30.81 -3.17
CA GLU A 57 -64.41 30.53 -2.90
C GLU A 57 -65.12 31.71 -2.20
N LYS A 58 -64.40 32.45 -1.33
CA LYS A 58 -64.88 33.71 -0.73
C LYS A 58 -65.23 34.82 -1.72
N ARG A 59 -64.87 34.68 -2.99
CA ARG A 59 -65.22 35.64 -4.05
C ARG A 59 -66.50 35.23 -4.82
N ALA A 60 -66.91 33.97 -4.74
CA ALA A 60 -68.10 33.48 -5.44
C ALA A 60 -69.40 33.85 -4.70
N SER A 61 -69.31 34.29 -3.45
CA SER A 61 -70.45 34.68 -2.60
C SER A 61 -70.37 36.16 -2.24
N GLU A 62 -71.06 37.01 -3.02
CA GLU A 62 -71.53 38.32 -2.54
C GLU A 62 -72.76 38.13 -1.64
N PRO A 63 -73.02 39.03 -0.67
CA PRO A 63 -74.01 38.79 0.39
C PRO A 63 -75.42 39.14 -0.09
N GLU A 64 -76.29 38.14 -0.28
CA GLU A 64 -77.73 38.36 -0.17
C GLU A 64 -78.13 38.31 1.31
N PRO A 65 -78.92 39.28 1.82
CA PRO A 65 -79.35 39.28 3.20
C PRO A 65 -80.65 38.49 3.31
N GLU A 66 -80.58 37.18 3.59
CA GLU A 66 -81.78 36.44 3.97
C GLU A 66 -81.55 35.56 5.19
N GLU A 67 -82.39 35.84 6.19
CA GLU A 67 -82.67 35.08 7.39
C GLU A 67 -83.06 33.65 7.00
N ALA A 68 -82.12 32.71 7.09
CA ALA A 68 -82.42 31.29 6.91
C ALA A 68 -81.60 30.45 7.90
N GLU A 69 -82.35 29.85 8.83
CA GLU A 69 -82.06 28.76 9.76
C GLU A 69 -80.60 28.29 9.90
N GLU A 70 -80.05 28.57 11.09
CA GLU A 70 -78.69 28.29 11.55
C GLU A 70 -78.35 26.79 11.75
N GLU A 71 -79.25 25.88 11.36
CA GLU A 71 -79.20 24.49 11.83
C GLU A 71 -78.48 23.51 10.88
N ASN A 72 -78.25 23.86 9.59
CA ASN A 72 -77.77 22.87 8.62
C ASN A 72 -76.75 23.37 7.58
N LYS A 73 -75.74 24.15 7.99
CA LYS A 73 -74.55 24.37 7.12
C LYS A 73 -73.72 23.07 7.04
N PRO A 74 -73.48 22.51 5.84
CA PRO A 74 -72.64 21.33 5.70
C PRO A 74 -71.25 21.62 6.24
N ILE A 75 -70.68 20.64 6.93
CA ILE A 75 -69.32 20.72 7.46
C ILE A 75 -68.37 21.05 6.31
N PRO A 76 -67.59 22.15 6.37
CA PRO A 76 -66.58 22.45 5.36
C PRO A 76 -65.64 21.26 5.19
N LEU A 77 -65.48 20.78 3.94
CA LEU A 77 -64.55 19.71 3.59
C LEU A 77 -63.12 19.98 4.09
N GLU A 78 -62.77 21.25 4.28
CA GLU A 78 -61.52 21.74 4.87
C GLU A 78 -61.17 21.01 6.19
N TYR A 79 -62.14 20.78 7.10
CA TYR A 79 -61.89 20.14 8.42
C TYR A 79 -61.49 18.69 8.30
N GLN A 80 -62.16 17.97 7.39
CA GLN A 80 -61.88 16.56 7.14
C GLN A 80 -60.50 16.40 6.49
N ILE A 81 -60.17 17.27 5.52
CA ILE A 81 -58.89 17.26 4.83
C ILE A 81 -57.76 17.63 5.81
N SER A 82 -57.93 18.66 6.64
CA SER A 82 -56.93 19.07 7.65
C SER A 82 -56.66 17.96 8.67
N PHE A 83 -57.71 17.27 9.12
CA PHE A 83 -57.57 16.13 10.02
C PHE A 83 -56.84 14.95 9.35
N LEU A 84 -57.16 14.62 8.10
CA LEU A 84 -56.53 13.54 7.35
C LEU A 84 -55.02 13.81 7.11
N ILE A 85 -54.66 15.05 6.77
CA ILE A 85 -53.25 15.46 6.63
C ILE A 85 -52.53 15.35 7.97
N GLY A 86 -53.14 15.85 9.05
CA GLY A 86 -52.59 15.74 10.40
C GLY A 86 -52.37 14.28 10.81
N LEU A 87 -53.30 13.38 10.50
CA LEU A 87 -53.18 11.94 10.73
C LEU A 87 -52.00 11.33 9.94
N LEU A 88 -51.90 11.64 8.65
CA LEU A 88 -50.80 11.16 7.79
C LEU A 88 -49.44 11.62 8.31
N MET A 89 -49.30 12.90 8.66
CA MET A 89 -48.06 13.46 9.20
C MET A 89 -47.70 12.92 10.57
N PHE A 90 -48.69 12.58 11.41
CA PHE A 90 -48.47 11.90 12.67
C PHE A 90 -47.82 10.51 12.46
N PHE A 91 -48.33 9.72 11.52
CA PHE A 91 -47.72 8.41 11.20
C PHE A 91 -46.33 8.55 10.59
N VAL A 92 -46.14 9.47 9.64
CA VAL A 92 -44.84 9.72 9.01
C VAL A 92 -43.80 10.16 10.04
N SER A 93 -44.13 11.11 10.91
CA SER A 93 -43.21 11.58 11.95
C SER A 93 -42.90 10.50 12.98
N MET A 94 -43.87 9.68 13.40
CA MET A 94 -43.64 8.54 14.29
C MET A 94 -42.68 7.50 13.66
N LEU A 95 -42.85 7.20 12.37
CA LEU A 95 -41.95 6.31 11.62
C LEU A 95 -40.53 6.88 11.52
N LEU A 96 -40.39 8.18 11.29
CA LEU A 96 -39.09 8.86 11.24
C LEU A 96 -38.40 8.84 12.61
N VAL A 97 -39.12 9.16 13.69
CA VAL A 97 -38.59 9.07 15.06
C VAL A 97 -38.12 7.64 15.36
N TRP A 98 -38.96 6.64 15.09
CA TRP A 98 -38.58 5.23 15.27
C TRP A 98 -37.32 4.86 14.47
N ARG A 99 -37.25 5.28 13.20
CA ARG A 99 -36.10 5.04 12.31
C ARG A 99 -34.83 5.72 12.79
N THR A 100 -34.91 6.92 13.37
CA THR A 100 -33.73 7.63 13.92
C THR A 100 -33.20 7.01 15.22
N ILE A 101 -34.06 6.37 16.02
CA ILE A 101 -33.66 5.73 17.30
C ILE A 101 -33.14 4.30 17.06
N THR A 102 -33.81 3.53 16.22
CA THR A 102 -33.51 2.10 16.00
C THR A 102 -32.62 1.83 14.79
N GLY A 103 -32.56 2.78 13.85
CA GLY A 103 -31.74 2.67 12.66
C GLY A 103 -30.27 2.93 12.94
N GLY A 104 -29.40 2.19 12.25
CA GLY A 104 -27.97 2.49 12.22
C GLY A 104 -27.67 3.84 11.56
N ALA A 105 -26.47 4.37 11.79
CA ALA A 105 -25.99 5.58 11.13
C ALA A 105 -26.09 5.44 9.60
N PRO A 106 -26.86 6.29 8.90
CA PRO A 106 -26.97 6.19 7.45
C PRO A 106 -25.62 6.50 6.79
N VAL A 107 -25.27 5.71 5.77
CA VAL A 107 -24.17 6.04 4.86
C VAL A 107 -24.71 7.09 3.91
N ILE A 108 -24.24 8.33 4.04
CA ILE A 108 -24.72 9.44 3.22
C ILE A 108 -23.78 9.61 2.03
N GLU A 109 -24.29 9.31 0.85
CA GLU A 109 -23.58 9.53 -0.40
C GLU A 109 -23.59 11.02 -0.77
N ASN A 110 -22.50 11.51 -1.36
CA ASN A 110 -22.39 12.88 -1.87
C ASN A 110 -22.78 13.99 -0.87
N SER A 111 -22.54 13.78 0.42
CA SER A 111 -22.91 14.69 1.52
C SER A 111 -22.59 16.17 1.27
N LEU A 112 -21.43 16.49 0.69
CA LEU A 112 -21.03 17.88 0.43
C LEU A 112 -21.88 18.55 -0.66
N LEU A 113 -22.15 17.85 -1.77
CA LEU A 113 -22.98 18.39 -2.86
C LEU A 113 -24.39 18.65 -2.36
N SER A 114 -24.94 17.71 -1.59
CA SER A 114 -26.30 17.81 -1.07
C SER A 114 -26.42 18.85 0.05
N GLY A 115 -25.36 19.06 0.83
CA GLY A 115 -25.26 20.19 1.75
C GLY A 115 -25.36 21.53 1.03
N ILE A 116 -24.65 21.69 -0.09
CA ILE A 116 -24.72 22.90 -0.92
C ILE A 116 -26.13 23.06 -1.51
N VAL A 117 -26.74 21.99 -2.04
CA VAL A 117 -28.11 22.01 -2.57
C VAL A 117 -29.10 22.47 -1.49
N PHE A 118 -28.99 21.96 -0.27
CA PHE A 118 -29.87 22.38 0.83
C PHE A 118 -29.65 23.83 1.28
N ILE A 119 -28.42 24.34 1.22
CA ILE A 119 -28.15 25.78 1.40
C ILE A 119 -28.82 26.59 0.28
N THR A 120 -28.82 26.12 -0.96
CA THR A 120 -29.55 26.80 -2.06
C THR A 120 -31.07 26.77 -1.86
N PHE A 121 -31.64 25.67 -1.34
CA PHE A 121 -33.05 25.62 -0.96
C PHE A 121 -33.37 26.60 0.17
N ALA A 122 -32.50 26.75 1.16
CA ALA A 122 -32.67 27.76 2.19
C ALA A 122 -32.75 29.18 1.60
N VAL A 123 -31.88 29.51 0.64
CA VAL A 123 -31.94 30.80 -0.08
C VAL A 123 -33.24 30.95 -0.87
N ALA A 124 -33.70 29.90 -1.55
CA ALA A 124 -34.98 29.92 -2.27
C ALA A 124 -36.17 30.16 -1.32
N SER A 125 -36.24 29.43 -0.20
CA SER A 125 -37.27 29.62 0.83
C SER A 125 -37.21 31.01 1.47
N TYR A 126 -36.03 31.61 1.62
CA TYR A 126 -35.90 33.00 2.05
C TYR A 126 -36.52 33.99 1.05
N ILE A 127 -36.32 33.76 -0.26
CA ILE A 127 -36.91 34.59 -1.31
C ILE A 127 -38.45 34.48 -1.27
N VAL A 128 -38.99 33.27 -1.14
CA VAL A 128 -40.44 33.02 -1.01
C VAL A 128 -40.99 33.76 0.21
N TYR A 129 -40.37 33.59 1.39
CA TYR A 129 -40.72 34.33 2.62
C TYR A 129 -40.78 35.84 2.40
N ARG A 130 -39.76 36.42 1.77
CA ARG A 130 -39.69 37.87 1.52
C ARG A 130 -40.75 38.34 0.55
N PHE A 131 -41.03 37.56 -0.48
CA PHE A 131 -42.05 37.84 -1.48
C PHE A 131 -43.46 37.84 -0.86
N GLU A 132 -43.83 36.77 -0.16
CA GLU A 132 -45.14 36.61 0.45
C GLU A 132 -45.42 37.63 1.55
N THR A 133 -44.45 37.87 2.44
CA THR A 133 -44.63 38.84 3.53
C THR A 133 -44.67 40.28 3.03
N SER A 134 -44.00 40.60 1.91
CA SER A 134 -44.06 41.94 1.30
C SER A 134 -45.42 42.20 0.68
N VAL A 135 -45.94 41.26 -0.10
CA VAL A 135 -47.28 41.39 -0.70
C VAL A 135 -48.35 41.31 0.37
N GLY A 136 -48.21 40.41 1.34
CA GLY A 136 -49.19 40.20 2.42
C GLY A 136 -49.42 41.45 3.26
N LYS A 137 -48.36 42.24 3.51
CA LYS A 137 -48.46 43.54 4.19
C LYS A 137 -49.09 44.63 3.33
N LYS A 138 -48.78 44.70 2.04
CA LYS A 138 -49.37 45.69 1.12
C LYS A 138 -50.88 45.48 0.96
N GLU A 139 -51.28 44.21 0.98
CA GLU A 139 -52.63 43.77 0.69
C GLU A 139 -53.45 43.44 1.96
N ASN A 140 -52.88 43.67 3.16
CA ASN A 140 -53.47 43.31 4.46
C ASN A 140 -54.03 41.86 4.49
N SER A 141 -53.30 40.92 3.90
CA SER A 141 -53.68 39.51 3.85
C SER A 141 -53.01 38.74 4.98
N VAL A 142 -53.79 38.38 6.01
CA VAL A 142 -53.31 37.57 7.14
C VAL A 142 -52.84 36.19 6.67
N GLY A 143 -53.56 35.56 5.74
CA GLY A 143 -53.20 34.24 5.20
C GLY A 143 -51.86 34.23 4.46
N LEU A 144 -51.57 35.28 3.67
CA LEU A 144 -50.32 35.37 2.92
C LEU A 144 -49.11 35.66 3.84
N ILE A 145 -49.34 36.39 4.94
CA ILE A 145 -48.32 36.60 5.97
C ILE A 145 -48.03 35.30 6.72
N ALA A 146 -49.06 34.49 6.97
CA ALA A 146 -48.91 33.19 7.61
C ALA A 146 -48.12 32.20 6.74
N ASP A 147 -48.44 32.11 5.44
CA ASP A 147 -47.70 31.28 4.48
C ASP A 147 -46.21 31.66 4.41
N GLY A 148 -45.92 32.97 4.41
CA GLY A 148 -44.54 33.47 4.53
C GLY A 148 -43.82 32.99 5.79
N MET A 149 -44.51 32.92 6.92
CA MET A 149 -43.91 32.40 8.16
C MET A 149 -43.58 30.90 8.06
N HIS A 150 -44.35 30.12 7.29
CA HIS A 150 -44.02 28.74 6.95
C HIS A 150 -42.78 28.65 6.06
N ALA A 151 -42.71 29.45 4.99
CA ALA A 151 -41.50 29.51 4.14
C ALA A 151 -40.22 29.89 4.92
N ARG A 152 -40.35 30.71 5.97
CA ARG A 152 -39.23 31.00 6.88
C ARG A 152 -38.81 29.79 7.73
N ALA A 153 -39.75 28.94 8.15
CA ALA A 153 -39.44 27.70 8.87
C ALA A 153 -38.62 26.76 7.98
N ASP A 154 -39.06 26.58 6.74
CA ASP A 154 -38.38 25.77 5.71
C ASP A 154 -36.96 26.25 5.42
N MET A 155 -36.74 27.57 5.41
CA MET A 155 -35.39 28.14 5.29
C MET A 155 -34.49 27.66 6.44
N VAL A 156 -34.97 27.70 7.68
CA VAL A 156 -34.18 27.30 8.86
C VAL A 156 -33.89 25.80 8.84
N ASN A 157 -34.88 24.98 8.55
CA ASN A 157 -34.69 23.53 8.45
C ASN A 157 -33.71 23.18 7.32
N SER A 158 -33.88 23.81 6.15
CA SER A 158 -32.99 23.57 5.00
C SER A 158 -31.54 23.96 5.31
N LEU A 159 -31.35 25.03 6.06
CA LEU A 159 -30.02 25.49 6.49
C LEU A 159 -29.40 24.55 7.55
N LEU A 160 -30.19 24.07 8.52
CA LEU A 160 -29.76 23.05 9.49
C LEU A 160 -29.30 21.76 8.80
N ILE A 161 -30.06 21.28 7.81
CA ILE A 161 -29.72 20.11 7.01
C ILE A 161 -28.46 20.37 6.18
N GLY A 162 -28.37 21.55 5.53
CA GLY A 162 -27.19 21.95 4.76
C GLY A 162 -25.91 21.89 5.58
N PHE A 163 -25.91 22.49 6.78
CA PHE A 163 -24.77 22.43 7.70
C PHE A 163 -24.51 21.02 8.23
N SER A 164 -25.56 20.25 8.53
CA SER A 164 -25.46 18.85 8.96
C SER A 164 -24.67 18.00 7.97
N LEU A 165 -25.02 18.11 6.69
CA LEU A 165 -24.40 17.35 5.61
C LEU A 165 -22.95 17.80 5.34
N VAL A 166 -22.66 19.10 5.45
CA VAL A 166 -21.28 19.60 5.36
C VAL A 166 -20.42 19.07 6.51
N ILE A 167 -20.97 19.01 7.73
CA ILE A 167 -20.28 18.47 8.91
C ILE A 167 -20.12 16.94 8.81
N TYR A 168 -21.09 16.24 8.22
CA TYR A 168 -20.98 14.80 7.95
C TYR A 168 -19.72 14.47 7.14
N ARG A 169 -19.37 15.32 6.15
CA ARG A 169 -18.15 15.15 5.35
C ARG A 169 -16.85 15.22 6.17
N MET A 170 -16.88 15.91 7.30
CA MET A 170 -15.78 16.01 8.27
C MET A 170 -15.68 14.79 9.18
N GLY A 171 -16.58 13.81 9.05
CA GLY A 171 -16.59 12.55 9.79
C GLY A 171 -17.41 12.59 11.08
N VAL A 172 -18.24 13.62 11.28
CA VAL A 172 -19.14 13.72 12.45
C VAL A 172 -20.58 13.54 11.99
N ASN A 173 -21.24 12.46 12.41
CA ASN A 173 -22.62 12.20 12.01
C ASN A 173 -23.62 12.91 12.94
N ILE A 174 -23.99 14.14 12.56
CA ILE A 174 -25.08 14.88 13.21
C ILE A 174 -26.42 14.80 12.45
N ASP A 175 -26.46 14.12 11.29
CA ASP A 175 -27.67 13.99 10.45
C ASP A 175 -28.81 13.32 11.19
N THR A 176 -28.52 12.23 11.92
CA THR A 176 -29.53 11.52 12.72
C THR A 176 -30.11 12.41 13.82
N LEU A 177 -29.29 13.26 14.45
CA LEU A 177 -29.77 14.19 15.48
C LEU A 177 -30.67 15.28 14.88
N VAL A 178 -30.26 15.85 13.74
CA VAL A 178 -31.05 16.87 13.04
C VAL A 178 -32.36 16.27 12.53
N ALA A 179 -32.33 15.06 11.96
CA ALA A 179 -33.52 14.32 11.53
C ALA A 179 -34.48 14.07 12.70
N PHE A 180 -33.97 13.68 13.86
CA PHE A 180 -34.77 13.47 15.06
C PHE A 180 -35.45 14.76 15.54
N ILE A 181 -34.71 15.88 15.55
CA ILE A 181 -35.26 17.19 15.91
C ILE A 181 -36.39 17.58 14.95
N ILE A 182 -36.16 17.48 13.64
CA ILE A 182 -37.18 17.81 12.62
C ILE A 182 -38.40 16.89 12.75
N ALA A 183 -38.19 15.58 12.92
CA ALA A 183 -39.29 14.63 13.09
C ALA A 183 -40.15 14.94 14.34
N MET A 184 -39.53 15.35 15.46
CA MET A 184 -40.25 15.80 16.66
C MET A 184 -41.04 17.09 16.43
N LEU A 185 -40.51 18.02 15.62
CA LEU A 185 -41.23 19.24 15.24
C LEU A 185 -42.46 18.91 14.38
N ILE A 186 -42.30 18.03 13.40
CA ILE A 186 -43.41 17.57 12.54
C ILE A 186 -44.49 16.87 13.38
N LEU A 187 -44.08 16.02 14.33
CA LEU A 187 -45.01 15.34 15.24
C LEU A 187 -45.82 16.33 16.09
N SER A 188 -45.16 17.37 16.61
CA SER A 188 -45.86 18.42 17.35
C SER A 188 -46.86 19.17 16.46
N PHE A 189 -46.49 19.46 15.21
CA PHE A 189 -47.35 20.14 14.25
C PHE A 189 -48.57 19.29 13.85
N SER A 190 -48.36 17.99 13.65
CA SER A 190 -49.42 17.07 13.25
C SER A 190 -50.49 16.94 14.35
N ILE A 191 -50.08 16.85 15.62
CA ILE A 191 -50.99 16.83 16.77
C ILE A 191 -51.76 18.15 16.88
N GLU A 192 -51.07 19.30 16.77
CA GLU A 192 -51.72 20.61 16.83
C GLU A 192 -52.78 20.76 15.72
N THR A 193 -52.43 20.39 14.49
CA THR A 193 -53.33 20.44 13.33
C THR A 193 -54.56 19.59 13.54
N MET A 194 -54.39 18.38 14.08
CA MET A 194 -55.47 17.45 14.36
C MET A 194 -56.41 17.95 15.47
N VAL A 195 -55.85 18.48 16.57
CA VAL A 195 -56.63 19.08 17.67
C VAL A 195 -57.40 20.31 17.19
N ASN A 196 -56.77 21.15 16.37
CA ASN A 196 -57.39 22.34 15.80
C ASN A 196 -58.56 21.96 14.89
N ALA A 197 -58.38 20.99 13.99
CA ALA A 197 -59.45 20.50 13.12
C ALA A 197 -60.66 19.98 13.91
N VAL A 198 -60.44 19.18 14.96
CA VAL A 198 -61.51 18.66 15.83
C VAL A 198 -62.18 19.79 16.61
N SER A 199 -61.41 20.76 17.12
CA SER A 199 -61.95 21.87 17.89
C SER A 199 -62.81 22.81 17.05
N ALA A 200 -62.40 23.06 15.80
CA ALA A 200 -63.12 23.91 14.87
C ALA A 200 -64.40 23.22 14.37
N TYR A 201 -64.34 21.90 14.14
CA TYR A 201 -65.53 21.07 13.91
C TYR A 201 -66.56 21.20 15.04
N LYS A 202 -66.11 21.17 16.30
CA LYS A 202 -67.01 21.29 17.47
C LYS A 202 -67.60 22.68 17.67
N ARG A 203 -66.92 23.74 17.23
CA ARG A 203 -67.34 25.14 17.48
C ARG A 203 -68.20 25.73 16.37
N LYS A 204 -68.36 25.04 15.22
CA LYS A 204 -69.05 25.57 14.03
C LYS A 204 -68.55 26.98 13.62
N GLU A 205 -67.30 27.33 13.94
CA GLU A 205 -66.71 28.61 13.55
C GLU A 205 -66.48 28.60 12.02
N SER A 206 -66.91 29.66 11.32
CA SER A 206 -66.73 29.81 9.87
C SER A 206 -65.35 30.38 9.50
N GLU A 207 -64.59 30.85 10.50
CA GLU A 207 -63.26 31.40 10.30
C GLU A 207 -62.21 30.33 10.54
N TYR A 208 -61.71 29.79 9.43
CA TYR A 208 -60.63 28.82 9.36
C TYR A 208 -59.28 29.45 9.72
N VAL A 209 -59.14 29.89 10.97
CA VAL A 209 -57.90 30.47 11.48
C VAL A 209 -57.24 29.42 12.36
N PHE A 210 -56.16 28.81 11.87
CA PHE A 210 -55.20 28.12 12.73
C PHE A 210 -54.86 29.07 13.88
N ARG A 211 -55.37 28.83 15.10
CA ARG A 211 -54.95 29.59 16.28
C ARG A 211 -53.54 29.12 16.64
N TYR A 212 -52.55 29.70 15.98
CA TYR A 212 -51.13 29.39 16.12
C TYR A 212 -50.66 29.56 17.58
N LYS A 213 -50.49 28.46 18.31
CA LYS A 213 -50.00 28.54 19.70
C LYS A 213 -48.69 27.78 19.93
N THR A 214 -48.44 26.69 19.20
CA THR A 214 -47.19 25.90 19.35
C THR A 214 -46.17 26.21 18.26
N THR A 215 -46.61 26.48 17.03
CA THR A 215 -45.75 26.95 15.91
C THR A 215 -45.05 28.28 16.21
N THR A 216 -45.73 29.24 16.83
CA THR A 216 -45.13 30.49 17.32
C THR A 216 -44.14 30.27 18.46
N MET A 217 -44.31 29.21 19.26
CA MET A 217 -43.41 28.84 20.35
C MET A 217 -42.10 28.24 19.81
N VAL A 218 -42.19 27.34 18.83
CA VAL A 218 -41.04 26.70 18.17
C VAL A 218 -40.28 27.67 17.27
N LEU A 219 -40.97 28.40 16.39
CA LEU A 219 -40.33 29.47 15.58
C LEU A 219 -39.77 30.58 16.47
N GLY A 220 -40.41 30.79 17.61
CA GLY A 220 -39.92 31.66 18.66
C GLY A 220 -38.58 31.23 19.26
N LEU A 221 -38.26 29.92 19.33
CA LEU A 221 -36.95 29.43 19.79
C LEU A 221 -35.77 29.92 18.92
N PHE A 222 -36.02 30.46 17.73
CA PHE A 222 -34.98 31.02 16.88
C PHE A 222 -35.01 32.56 16.84
N GLU A 223 -35.97 33.19 17.50
CA GLU A 223 -36.05 34.65 17.63
C GLU A 223 -35.44 35.13 18.95
N LYS A 224 -34.51 36.09 18.84
CA LYS A 224 -33.87 36.76 20.00
C LYS A 224 -34.90 37.35 20.98
N ARG A 225 -36.06 37.76 20.47
CA ARG A 225 -37.15 38.37 21.23
C ARG A 225 -37.91 37.34 22.07
N THR A 226 -38.14 36.13 21.57
CA THR A 226 -38.85 35.08 22.30
C THR A 226 -38.01 34.52 23.42
N TRP A 227 -36.69 34.31 23.22
CA TRP A 227 -35.81 33.98 24.34
C TRP A 227 -35.82 35.08 25.40
N ALA A 228 -35.88 36.36 25.01
CA ALA A 228 -36.03 37.45 25.96
C ALA A 228 -37.38 37.41 26.72
N VAL A 229 -38.47 36.98 26.07
CA VAL A 229 -39.81 36.85 26.68
C VAL A 229 -39.92 35.60 27.55
N VAL A 230 -39.44 34.45 27.09
CA VAL A 230 -39.35 33.19 27.85
C VAL A 230 -38.47 33.37 29.07
N LEU A 231 -37.33 34.06 28.94
CA LEU A 231 -36.49 34.41 30.09
C LEU A 231 -37.19 35.36 31.06
N ARG A 232 -37.98 36.34 30.57
CA ARG A 232 -38.81 37.20 31.44
C ARG A 232 -39.93 36.42 32.13
N TYR A 233 -40.57 35.49 31.43
CA TYR A 233 -41.67 34.68 31.94
C TYR A 233 -41.18 33.65 32.98
N LEU A 234 -40.05 33.00 32.72
CA LEU A 234 -39.34 32.17 33.70
C LEU A 234 -38.89 33.01 34.90
N GLN A 235 -38.37 34.21 34.69
CA GLN A 235 -37.99 35.14 35.76
C GLN A 235 -39.20 35.62 36.60
N GLN A 236 -40.40 35.70 35.99
CA GLN A 236 -41.64 36.09 36.65
C GLN A 236 -42.29 34.92 37.41
N LYS A 237 -42.18 33.68 36.91
CA LYS A 237 -42.80 32.48 37.51
C LYS A 237 -41.91 31.77 38.54
N LEU A 238 -40.58 31.83 38.39
CA LEU A 238 -39.62 31.27 39.35
C LEU A 238 -39.11 32.29 40.38
N GLY A 239 -39.57 33.54 40.30
CA GLY A 239 -39.18 34.63 41.18
C GLY A 239 -37.71 35.06 41.06
N PRO A 240 -37.35 36.27 41.52
CA PRO A 240 -36.02 36.85 41.35
C PRO A 240 -34.90 36.20 42.20
N LYS A 241 -35.11 35.01 42.78
CA LYS A 241 -34.21 34.41 43.80
C LYS A 241 -33.49 33.12 43.38
N ILE A 242 -33.55 32.68 42.12
CA ILE A 242 -32.74 31.55 41.64
C ILE A 242 -31.58 32.08 40.78
N PRO A 243 -30.31 32.04 41.27
CA PRO A 243 -29.13 32.54 40.54
C PRO A 243 -28.91 31.89 39.16
N GLY A 244 -29.53 30.74 38.92
CA GLY A 244 -29.34 29.93 37.71
C GLY A 244 -29.79 30.56 36.40
N LEU A 245 -30.79 31.46 36.38
CA LEU A 245 -31.31 32.02 35.12
C LEU A 245 -30.43 33.14 34.54
N VAL A 246 -29.81 33.95 35.41
CA VAL A 246 -28.78 34.94 35.03
C VAL A 246 -27.49 34.23 34.61
N LEU A 247 -27.17 33.13 35.28
CA LEU A 247 -26.05 32.26 34.95
C LEU A 247 -26.23 31.65 33.55
N LEU A 248 -27.40 31.09 33.23
CA LEU A 248 -27.70 30.48 31.92
C LEU A 248 -27.53 31.47 30.75
N LYS A 249 -27.93 32.72 30.94
CA LYS A 249 -27.83 33.79 29.92
C LYS A 249 -26.40 34.26 29.69
N LYS A 250 -25.53 34.22 30.72
CA LYS A 250 -24.08 34.43 30.59
C LYS A 250 -23.35 33.19 30.08
N LEU A 251 -23.84 32.00 30.42
CA LEU A 251 -23.23 30.72 30.05
C LEU A 251 -23.57 30.30 28.63
N LEU A 252 -24.69 30.72 28.03
CA LEU A 252 -25.04 30.37 26.65
C LEU A 252 -23.95 30.73 25.61
N PRO A 253 -23.43 31.98 25.56
CA PRO A 253 -22.30 32.30 24.68
C PRO A 253 -21.03 31.55 25.09
N PHE A 254 -20.83 31.30 26.40
CA PHE A 254 -19.72 30.49 26.90
C PHE A 254 -19.79 29.04 26.39
N PHE A 255 -20.96 28.40 26.43
CA PHE A 255 -21.20 27.06 25.87
C PHE A 255 -21.02 27.03 24.35
N CYS A 256 -21.50 28.05 23.62
CA CYS A 256 -21.23 28.15 22.18
C CYS A 256 -19.74 28.31 21.88
N THR A 257 -19.01 29.15 22.63
CA THR A 257 -17.56 29.28 22.48
C THR A 257 -16.81 28.01 22.86
N VAL A 258 -17.26 27.31 23.90
CA VAL A 258 -16.70 26.02 24.32
C VAL A 258 -16.95 24.95 23.27
N ILE A 259 -18.14 24.91 22.66
CA ILE A 259 -18.46 24.00 21.55
C ILE A 259 -17.59 24.31 20.34
N ILE A 260 -17.42 25.58 19.96
CA ILE A 260 -16.53 25.99 18.86
C ILE A 260 -15.07 25.62 19.17
N LEU A 261 -14.63 25.84 20.40
CA LEU A 261 -13.29 25.48 20.85
C LEU A 261 -13.07 23.96 20.79
N ILE A 262 -14.03 23.18 21.28
CA ILE A 262 -14.02 21.71 21.22
C ILE A 262 -13.99 21.24 19.76
N LEU A 263 -14.81 21.83 18.89
CA LEU A 263 -14.83 21.51 17.47
C LEU A 263 -13.48 21.84 16.81
N GLY A 264 -12.89 23.00 17.14
CA GLY A 264 -11.57 23.40 16.69
C GLY A 264 -10.47 22.45 17.19
N LEU A 265 -10.54 22.01 18.44
CA LEU A 265 -9.60 21.06 19.04
C LEU A 265 -9.71 19.68 18.39
N LEU A 266 -10.94 19.23 18.11
CA LEU A 266 -11.20 18.00 17.38
C LEU A 266 -10.63 18.06 15.97
N VAL A 267 -10.80 19.17 15.25
CA VAL A 267 -10.20 19.36 13.91
C VAL A 267 -8.68 19.39 13.99
N ALA A 268 -8.10 20.13 14.94
CA ALA A 268 -6.65 20.20 15.15
C ALA A 268 -6.03 18.83 15.47
N SER A 269 -6.73 17.99 16.24
CA SER A 269 -6.29 16.62 16.55
C SER A 269 -6.17 15.74 15.29
N ARG A 270 -6.96 16.03 14.25
CA ARG A 270 -6.94 15.30 12.97
C ARG A 270 -5.84 15.78 12.01
N CYS A 271 -5.15 16.87 12.34
CA CYS A 271 -4.04 17.42 11.56
C CYS A 271 -2.71 16.71 11.83
N VAL A 272 -2.62 15.90 12.88
CA VAL A 272 -1.38 15.18 13.23
C VAL A 272 -1.48 13.74 12.76
N TYR A 273 -0.40 13.22 12.16
CA TYR A 273 -0.31 11.81 11.80
C TYR A 273 1.11 11.28 11.99
N THR A 274 1.23 9.96 12.10
CA THR A 274 2.51 9.28 12.34
C THR A 274 2.80 8.27 11.22
N ILE A 275 4.08 8.14 10.88
CA ILE A 275 4.60 7.15 9.94
C ILE A 275 5.49 6.18 10.72
N GLY A 276 5.25 4.88 10.55
CA GLY A 276 6.00 3.83 11.22
C GLY A 276 7.45 3.71 10.73
N PRO A 277 8.32 3.02 11.47
CA PRO A 277 9.76 2.90 11.15
C PRO A 277 10.05 2.15 9.83
N SER A 278 9.16 1.24 9.42
CA SER A 278 9.26 0.50 8.14
C SER A 278 8.53 1.18 6.98
N GLN A 279 7.85 2.30 7.25
CA GLN A 279 6.90 2.93 6.34
C GLN A 279 7.41 4.23 5.76
N GLU A 280 6.92 4.54 4.58
CA GLU A 280 7.00 5.84 3.93
C GLU A 280 5.60 6.27 3.53
N GLY A 281 5.34 7.58 3.62
CA GLY A 281 4.00 8.14 3.42
C GLY A 281 3.94 9.11 2.25
N ILE A 282 2.96 8.92 1.37
CA ILE A 282 2.60 9.89 0.34
C ILE A 282 1.36 10.65 0.80
N VAL A 283 1.47 11.98 0.79
CA VAL A 283 0.39 12.91 1.12
C VAL A 283 -0.29 13.32 -0.19
N GLU A 284 -1.56 12.98 -0.29
CA GLU A 284 -2.45 13.38 -1.36
C GLU A 284 -3.25 14.61 -0.93
N ARG A 285 -3.14 15.70 -1.67
CA ARG A 285 -3.98 16.89 -1.47
C ARG A 285 -5.07 16.93 -2.53
N PHE A 286 -6.32 16.83 -2.11
CA PHE A 286 -7.47 16.69 -3.01
C PHE A 286 -7.27 15.57 -4.06
N GLY A 287 -6.67 14.45 -3.64
CA GLY A 287 -6.36 13.30 -4.49
C GLY A 287 -5.14 13.46 -5.40
N LYS A 288 -4.40 14.58 -5.34
CA LYS A 288 -3.14 14.75 -6.06
C LYS A 288 -1.94 14.54 -5.13
N PRO A 289 -0.99 13.66 -5.44
CA PRO A 289 0.21 13.44 -4.61
C PRO A 289 1.10 14.69 -4.64
N VAL A 290 1.40 15.26 -3.46
CA VAL A 290 2.16 16.52 -3.33
C VAL A 290 3.64 16.25 -3.07
N ASN A 291 3.95 15.26 -2.24
CA ASN A 291 5.32 14.93 -1.79
C ASN A 291 5.91 13.74 -2.56
N TYR A 292 5.66 13.65 -3.87
CA TYR A 292 6.10 12.51 -4.68
C TYR A 292 7.63 12.41 -4.84
N LYS A 293 8.37 13.53 -4.72
CA LYS A 293 9.85 13.53 -4.79
C LYS A 293 10.50 13.12 -3.47
N GLU A 294 9.88 13.50 -2.36
CA GLU A 294 10.38 13.25 -1.01
C GLU A 294 9.24 12.71 -0.15
N PRO A 295 9.01 11.39 -0.20
CA PRO A 295 8.01 10.74 0.65
C PRO A 295 8.31 11.01 2.13
N ALA A 296 7.24 11.14 2.91
CA ALA A 296 7.34 11.43 4.33
C ALA A 296 8.00 10.23 5.05
N GLN A 297 9.09 10.54 5.75
CA GLN A 297 9.91 9.56 6.47
C GLN A 297 9.28 9.15 7.80
N PRO A 298 9.77 8.09 8.48
CA PRO A 298 9.30 7.71 9.80
C PRO A 298 9.33 8.87 10.81
N GLY A 299 8.22 9.08 11.52
CA GLY A 299 8.09 10.21 12.46
C GLY A 299 6.68 10.79 12.54
N VAL A 300 6.56 11.91 13.26
CA VAL A 300 5.32 12.69 13.41
C VAL A 300 5.31 13.79 12.35
N HIS A 301 4.19 13.90 11.63
CA HIS A 301 4.01 14.86 10.55
C HIS A 301 2.68 15.60 10.69
N LEU A 302 2.60 16.76 10.04
CA LEU A 302 1.41 17.58 9.99
C LEU A 302 0.75 17.48 8.61
N LYS A 303 -0.58 17.47 8.61
CA LYS A 303 -1.43 17.47 7.43
C LYS A 303 -2.65 18.36 7.64
N PHE A 304 -3.31 18.72 6.56
CA PHE A 304 -4.66 19.24 6.67
C PHE A 304 -5.67 18.13 7.02
N PRO A 305 -6.76 18.46 7.74
CA PRO A 305 -7.78 17.48 8.07
C PRO A 305 -8.49 17.01 6.79
N ARG A 306 -9.04 15.79 6.81
CA ARG A 306 -9.88 15.29 5.71
C ARG A 306 -11.03 16.29 5.47
N PRO A 307 -11.33 16.65 4.21
CA PRO A 307 -10.95 15.98 2.96
C PRO A 307 -9.73 16.57 2.23
N VAL A 308 -9.01 17.53 2.81
CA VAL A 308 -7.95 18.25 2.10
C VAL A 308 -6.76 17.35 1.85
N ASP A 309 -6.20 16.74 2.92
CA ASP A 309 -5.06 15.83 2.82
C ASP A 309 -5.44 14.39 3.24
N GLU A 310 -5.06 13.42 2.41
CA GLU A 310 -5.10 11.99 2.66
C GLU A 310 -3.67 11.42 2.64
N ILE A 311 -3.41 10.31 3.36
CA ILE A 311 -2.07 9.73 3.47
C ILE A 311 -2.15 8.27 3.07
N VAL A 312 -1.37 7.94 2.05
CA VAL A 312 -1.09 6.57 1.65
C VAL A 312 0.21 6.17 2.33
N LYS A 313 0.14 5.18 3.23
CA LYS A 313 1.31 4.64 3.94
C LYS A 313 1.70 3.31 3.33
N ILE A 314 2.97 3.15 2.99
CA ILE A 314 3.47 1.93 2.36
C ILE A 314 4.72 1.47 3.10
N ASP A 315 4.76 0.19 3.45
CA ASP A 315 5.94 -0.45 4.01
C ASP A 315 7.01 -0.65 2.92
N SER A 316 7.90 0.33 2.75
CA SER A 316 8.95 0.30 1.74
C SER A 316 10.16 -0.54 2.16
N ARG A 317 10.46 -0.57 3.47
CA ARG A 317 11.70 -1.14 4.02
C ARG A 317 11.66 -2.65 4.27
N ILE A 318 10.50 -3.28 4.09
CA ILE A 318 10.31 -4.72 4.29
C ILE A 318 10.64 -5.48 3.01
N ILE A 319 11.47 -6.51 3.12
CA ILE A 319 11.72 -7.45 2.02
C ILE A 319 10.54 -8.41 1.93
N ARG A 320 9.85 -8.37 0.80
CA ARG A 320 8.75 -9.25 0.44
C ARG A 320 9.26 -10.38 -0.44
N THR A 321 8.49 -11.47 -0.50
CA THR A 321 8.79 -12.62 -1.36
C THR A 321 7.68 -12.87 -2.36
N LYS A 322 8.05 -13.10 -3.61
CA LYS A 322 7.17 -13.59 -4.66
C LYS A 322 7.72 -14.90 -5.19
N SER A 323 6.91 -15.95 -5.17
CA SER A 323 7.28 -17.25 -5.73
C SER A 323 6.87 -17.33 -7.20
N VAL A 324 7.74 -17.86 -8.05
CA VAL A 324 7.46 -18.14 -9.47
C VAL A 324 7.65 -19.63 -9.73
N GLY A 325 6.69 -20.24 -10.42
CA GLY A 325 6.67 -21.67 -10.72
C GLY A 325 5.89 -22.46 -9.67
N ASN A 326 6.59 -23.25 -8.85
CA ASN A 326 5.96 -24.02 -7.78
C ASN A 326 5.55 -23.12 -6.61
N ILE A 327 4.27 -23.15 -6.23
CA ILE A 327 3.75 -22.45 -5.05
C ILE A 327 3.51 -23.49 -3.97
N THR A 328 4.49 -23.65 -3.07
CA THR A 328 4.36 -24.49 -1.88
C THR A 328 3.72 -23.70 -0.75
N ASP A 329 2.60 -24.20 -0.22
CA ASP A 329 1.99 -23.69 1.00
C ASP A 329 2.96 -23.84 2.16
N LYS A 330 3.62 -22.72 2.56
CA LYS A 330 4.33 -22.32 3.80
C LYS A 330 4.95 -23.37 4.76
N SER A 331 4.99 -24.65 4.43
CA SER A 331 5.37 -25.75 5.30
C SER A 331 6.78 -26.23 4.94
N SER A 332 7.68 -26.04 5.91
CA SER A 332 9.11 -26.30 5.85
C SER A 332 9.44 -27.80 5.77
N PHE A 333 9.23 -28.44 4.61
CA PHE A 333 9.78 -29.76 4.32
C PHE A 333 10.84 -29.69 3.22
N ALA A 334 11.79 -30.62 3.23
CA ALA A 334 12.75 -30.80 2.15
C ALA A 334 11.99 -31.11 0.84
N LEU A 335 12.25 -30.32 -0.20
CA LEU A 335 11.63 -30.49 -1.52
C LEU A 335 12.28 -31.69 -2.21
N LEU A 336 11.64 -32.86 -2.10
CA LEU A 336 12.09 -34.08 -2.78
C LEU A 336 11.50 -34.14 -4.19
N TRP A 337 12.29 -34.52 -5.19
CA TRP A 337 11.85 -34.70 -6.59
C TRP A 337 10.73 -35.74 -6.77
N THR A 338 10.41 -36.52 -5.74
CA THR A 338 9.41 -37.59 -5.74
C THR A 338 8.02 -37.18 -5.25
N LYS A 339 7.82 -35.93 -4.81
CA LYS A 339 6.52 -35.44 -4.30
C LYS A 339 6.10 -34.13 -4.94
N LYS A 340 4.79 -33.97 -5.12
CA LYS A 340 4.18 -32.73 -5.63
C LYS A 340 4.17 -31.69 -4.51
N HIS A 341 4.70 -30.50 -4.77
CA HIS A 341 4.90 -29.46 -3.73
C HIS A 341 3.91 -28.30 -3.81
N GLY A 342 2.73 -28.50 -4.42
CA GLY A 342 1.64 -27.50 -4.47
C GLY A 342 1.09 -27.26 -5.87
N THR A 343 0.88 -26.00 -6.26
CA THR A 343 0.53 -25.63 -7.64
C THR A 343 1.81 -25.51 -8.47
N GLU A 344 1.98 -26.44 -9.41
CA GLU A 344 3.19 -26.56 -10.22
C GLU A 344 2.93 -26.02 -11.62
N THR A 345 3.60 -24.92 -11.97
CA THR A 345 3.57 -24.40 -13.34
C THR A 345 4.69 -25.06 -14.13
N ALA A 346 4.34 -25.74 -15.23
CA ALA A 346 5.31 -26.37 -16.10
C ALA A 346 6.05 -25.33 -16.96
N PHE A 347 7.36 -25.46 -17.05
CA PHE A 347 8.22 -24.70 -17.96
C PHE A 347 8.85 -25.65 -18.99
N ILE A 348 9.29 -25.09 -20.11
CA ILE A 348 9.93 -25.82 -21.20
C ILE A 348 11.37 -25.31 -21.36
N SER A 349 12.32 -26.23 -21.38
CA SER A 349 13.73 -25.95 -21.66
C SER A 349 13.97 -25.86 -23.17
N GLY A 350 15.11 -25.31 -23.58
CA GLY A 350 15.49 -25.21 -25.00
C GLY A 350 15.71 -26.55 -25.71
N ASP A 351 15.87 -27.64 -24.95
CA ASP A 351 15.91 -29.03 -25.46
C ASP A 351 14.55 -29.76 -25.29
N ASN A 352 13.45 -29.00 -25.22
CA ASN A 352 12.06 -29.47 -25.20
C ASN A 352 11.69 -30.38 -24.01
N ASN A 353 12.36 -30.23 -22.87
CA ASN A 353 11.97 -30.94 -21.65
C ASN A 353 11.00 -30.10 -20.82
N PHE A 354 9.95 -30.75 -20.33
CA PHE A 354 9.08 -30.15 -19.33
C PHE A 354 9.70 -30.30 -17.94
N PHE A 355 9.66 -29.23 -17.14
CA PHE A 355 10.13 -29.25 -15.77
C PHE A 355 9.41 -28.23 -14.90
N TYR A 356 9.58 -28.37 -13.58
CA TYR A 356 8.90 -27.58 -12.57
C TYR A 356 9.95 -26.89 -11.70
N PRO A 357 10.23 -25.60 -11.96
CA PRO A 357 11.14 -24.82 -11.16
C PRO A 357 10.40 -24.17 -9.98
N TYR A 358 11.12 -23.99 -8.87
CA TYR A 358 10.68 -23.21 -7.73
C TYR A 358 11.67 -22.08 -7.48
N LEU A 359 11.32 -20.87 -7.94
CA LEU A 359 12.09 -19.66 -7.68
C LEU A 359 11.40 -18.77 -6.67
N VAL A 360 12.18 -18.16 -5.80
CA VAL A 360 11.71 -17.14 -4.85
C VAL A 360 12.44 -15.85 -5.14
N ILE A 361 11.67 -14.82 -5.48
CA ILE A 361 12.14 -13.48 -5.73
C ILE A 361 11.94 -12.67 -4.46
N HIS A 362 13.04 -12.20 -3.89
CA HIS A 362 13.02 -11.25 -2.79
C HIS A 362 13.09 -9.84 -3.37
N TYR A 363 12.11 -9.02 -3.00
CA TYR A 363 12.01 -7.67 -3.52
C TYR A 363 11.59 -6.70 -2.41
N ARG A 364 11.88 -5.43 -2.61
CA ARG A 364 11.42 -4.33 -1.75
C ARG A 364 10.95 -3.17 -2.61
N ILE A 365 10.30 -2.20 -1.98
CA ILE A 365 9.81 -1.01 -2.69
C ILE A 365 10.89 0.06 -2.55
N LYS A 366 11.48 0.46 -3.67
CA LYS A 366 12.51 1.50 -3.73
C LYS A 366 11.92 2.89 -3.91
N ASP A 367 10.87 3.00 -4.73
CA ASP A 367 10.18 4.25 -5.00
C ASP A 367 8.68 4.04 -4.76
N VAL A 368 8.21 4.59 -3.64
CA VAL A 368 6.81 4.44 -3.18
C VAL A 368 5.84 5.11 -4.13
N PHE A 369 6.24 6.22 -4.77
CA PHE A 369 5.37 6.93 -5.70
C PHE A 369 5.14 6.10 -6.95
N LYS A 370 6.22 5.61 -7.58
CA LYS A 370 6.13 4.76 -8.76
C LYS A 370 5.35 3.48 -8.49
N TYR A 371 5.55 2.89 -7.31
CA TYR A 371 4.81 1.71 -6.87
C TYR A 371 3.30 1.97 -6.74
N THR A 372 2.91 3.12 -6.19
CA THR A 372 1.49 3.41 -5.89
C THR A 372 0.71 3.86 -7.11
N TYR A 373 1.30 4.70 -7.98
CA TYR A 373 0.53 5.46 -8.98
C TYR A 373 0.80 5.06 -10.43
N ASN A 374 1.92 4.40 -10.74
CA ASN A 374 2.21 4.06 -12.14
C ASN A 374 1.47 2.80 -12.60
N HIS A 375 1.07 1.92 -11.67
CA HIS A 375 0.41 0.66 -11.98
C HIS A 375 -0.71 0.37 -10.99
N ILE A 376 -1.77 -0.29 -11.48
CA ILE A 376 -2.90 -0.72 -10.65
C ILE A 376 -2.47 -1.79 -9.65
N ASP A 377 -1.66 -2.75 -10.09
CA ASP A 377 -1.13 -3.83 -9.25
C ASP A 377 0.34 -4.13 -9.61
N PRO A 378 1.30 -3.58 -8.84
CA PRO A 378 2.72 -3.82 -9.05
C PRO A 378 3.15 -5.26 -8.76
N GLU A 379 2.43 -6.01 -7.93
CA GLU A 379 2.79 -7.39 -7.60
C GLU A 379 2.44 -8.35 -8.75
N ILE A 380 1.31 -8.14 -9.42
CA ILE A 380 0.95 -8.86 -10.65
C ILE A 380 1.93 -8.51 -11.77
N LEU A 381 2.34 -7.24 -11.87
CA LEU A 381 3.35 -6.81 -12.82
C LEU A 381 4.68 -7.53 -12.60
N LEU A 382 5.14 -7.59 -11.35
CA LEU A 382 6.34 -8.33 -10.97
C LEU A 382 6.23 -9.80 -11.39
N ASP A 383 5.11 -10.45 -11.07
CA ASP A 383 4.87 -11.86 -11.40
C ASP A 383 4.94 -12.11 -12.91
N SER A 384 4.27 -11.27 -13.69
CA SER A 384 4.21 -11.38 -15.14
C SER A 384 5.56 -11.10 -15.79
N ALA A 385 6.27 -10.06 -15.32
CA ALA A 385 7.59 -9.71 -15.83
C ALA A 385 8.62 -10.79 -15.50
N ALA A 386 8.62 -11.27 -14.24
CA ALA A 386 9.50 -12.33 -13.79
C ALA A 386 9.24 -13.64 -14.54
N SER A 387 7.99 -14.08 -14.63
CA SER A 387 7.62 -15.29 -15.36
C SER A 387 8.06 -15.23 -16.80
N ARG A 388 7.86 -14.10 -17.48
CA ARG A 388 8.31 -13.91 -18.86
C ARG A 388 9.83 -13.98 -19.02
N VAL A 389 10.58 -13.35 -18.11
CA VAL A 389 12.05 -13.38 -18.12
C VAL A 389 12.56 -14.81 -17.86
N ILE A 390 12.03 -15.46 -16.83
CA ILE A 390 12.40 -16.81 -16.44
C ILE A 390 12.08 -17.81 -17.56
N SER A 391 10.87 -17.76 -18.14
CA SER A 391 10.51 -18.57 -19.31
C SER A 391 11.47 -18.36 -20.47
N ASN A 392 11.81 -17.11 -20.79
CA ASN A 392 12.73 -16.82 -21.89
C ASN A 392 14.15 -17.37 -21.64
N ILE A 393 14.65 -17.28 -20.40
CA ILE A 393 15.96 -17.85 -20.05
C ILE A 393 15.93 -19.38 -20.15
N PHE A 394 14.87 -20.01 -19.66
CA PHE A 394 14.73 -21.46 -19.69
C PHE A 394 14.59 -22.03 -21.10
N SER A 395 13.80 -21.40 -21.96
CA SER A 395 13.67 -21.82 -23.36
C SER A 395 14.96 -21.65 -24.17
N GLY A 396 15.95 -20.91 -23.68
CA GLY A 396 17.26 -20.77 -24.31
C GLY A 396 18.33 -21.74 -23.82
N LYS A 397 18.03 -22.62 -22.86
CA LYS A 397 19.02 -23.51 -22.21
C LYS A 397 18.57 -24.96 -22.19
N ALA A 398 19.51 -25.89 -22.35
CA ALA A 398 19.23 -27.30 -22.13
C ALA A 398 18.89 -27.57 -20.66
N PHE A 399 18.02 -28.55 -20.39
CA PHE A 399 17.59 -28.86 -19.02
C PHE A 399 18.77 -29.20 -18.10
N TYR A 400 19.74 -29.97 -18.62
CA TYR A 400 20.97 -30.29 -17.88
C TYR A 400 21.71 -29.04 -17.42
N GLU A 401 21.85 -28.01 -18.27
CA GLU A 401 22.50 -26.76 -17.88
C GLU A 401 21.71 -26.04 -16.77
N ILE A 402 20.38 -26.09 -16.80
CA ILE A 402 19.54 -25.44 -15.78
C ILE A 402 19.76 -26.09 -14.40
N VAL A 403 19.88 -27.42 -14.35
CA VAL A 403 20.06 -28.19 -13.10
C VAL A 403 21.51 -28.16 -12.61
N THR A 404 22.49 -28.15 -13.52
CA THR A 404 23.92 -28.31 -13.20
C THR A 404 24.74 -27.02 -13.20
N SER A 405 24.36 -25.99 -13.97
CA SER A 405 25.13 -24.74 -14.06
C SER A 405 25.18 -24.00 -12.73
N TYR A 406 26.16 -23.08 -12.61
CA TYR A 406 26.34 -22.17 -11.47
C TYR A 406 25.03 -21.45 -11.10
N ARG A 407 24.23 -22.06 -10.21
CA ARG A 407 22.94 -21.52 -9.73
C ARG A 407 23.07 -20.05 -9.33
N LYS A 408 24.19 -19.70 -8.69
CA LYS A 408 24.53 -18.33 -8.30
C LYS A 408 24.64 -17.35 -9.46
N GLN A 409 25.23 -17.75 -10.59
CA GLN A 409 25.32 -16.91 -11.78
C GLN A 409 23.94 -16.75 -12.43
N PHE A 410 23.18 -17.85 -12.56
CA PHE A 410 21.82 -17.82 -13.06
C PHE A 410 20.92 -16.89 -12.22
N GLU A 411 20.98 -17.00 -10.89
CA GLU A 411 20.24 -16.17 -9.94
C GLU A 411 20.60 -14.68 -10.08
N SER A 412 21.89 -14.37 -10.17
CA SER A 412 22.37 -12.99 -10.33
C SER A 412 21.97 -12.39 -11.68
N ASP A 413 22.13 -13.14 -12.78
CA ASP A 413 21.76 -12.70 -14.11
C ASP A 413 20.25 -12.50 -14.23
N THR A 414 19.46 -13.43 -13.67
CA THR A 414 18.00 -13.36 -13.63
C THR A 414 17.54 -12.14 -12.84
N ALA A 415 18.10 -11.91 -11.65
CA ALA A 415 17.78 -10.74 -10.83
C ALA A 415 18.04 -9.43 -11.60
N ARG A 416 19.19 -9.33 -12.28
CA ARG A 416 19.55 -8.16 -13.09
C ARG A 416 18.59 -7.95 -14.27
N ILE A 417 18.23 -9.01 -15.00
CA ILE A 417 17.32 -8.89 -16.16
C ILE A 417 15.91 -8.50 -15.70
N ILE A 418 15.42 -9.09 -14.61
CA ILE A 418 14.12 -8.72 -14.03
C ILE A 418 14.14 -7.26 -13.57
N GLN A 419 15.20 -6.83 -12.86
CA GLN A 419 15.35 -5.43 -12.42
C GLN A 419 15.30 -4.46 -13.61
N ASN A 420 16.09 -4.72 -14.66
CA ASN A 420 16.09 -3.89 -15.87
C ASN A 420 14.70 -3.80 -16.51
N LYS A 421 13.93 -4.91 -16.50
CA LYS A 421 12.58 -4.93 -17.06
C LYS A 421 11.60 -4.11 -16.21
N LEU A 422 11.72 -4.19 -14.88
CA LEU A 422 10.90 -3.45 -13.93
C LEU A 422 11.21 -1.94 -13.93
N ASP A 423 12.49 -1.59 -14.07
CA ASP A 423 12.93 -0.19 -14.19
C ASP A 423 12.41 0.44 -15.48
N ALA A 424 12.48 -0.28 -16.61
CA ALA A 424 11.92 0.17 -17.88
C ALA A 424 10.40 0.39 -17.82
N LEU A 425 9.71 -0.36 -16.95
CA LEU A 425 8.28 -0.20 -16.71
C LEU A 425 7.98 0.86 -15.65
N ASN A 426 8.97 1.45 -14.99
CA ASN A 426 8.79 2.38 -13.86
C ASN A 426 7.94 1.79 -12.72
N SER A 427 8.19 0.54 -12.33
CA SER A 427 7.42 -0.15 -11.27
C SER A 427 7.69 0.38 -9.86
N GLY A 428 8.85 1.00 -9.61
CA GLY A 428 9.29 1.38 -8.27
C GLY A 428 9.76 0.22 -7.38
N LEU A 429 9.82 -0.99 -7.95
CA LEU A 429 10.29 -2.20 -7.27
C LEU A 429 11.79 -2.39 -7.44
N GLU A 430 12.43 -2.91 -6.39
CA GLU A 430 13.83 -3.32 -6.39
C GLU A 430 13.94 -4.79 -6.03
N ILE A 431 14.60 -5.55 -6.91
CA ILE A 431 14.94 -6.95 -6.70
C ILE A 431 16.19 -7.03 -5.83
N VAL A 432 16.05 -7.63 -4.66
CA VAL A 432 17.18 -7.86 -3.73
C VAL A 432 17.97 -9.07 -4.18
N ASN A 433 17.26 -10.18 -4.44
CA ASN A 433 17.84 -11.41 -4.95
C ASN A 433 16.76 -12.32 -5.54
N VAL A 434 17.18 -13.24 -6.40
CA VAL A 434 16.38 -14.34 -6.91
C VAL A 434 17.04 -15.62 -6.43
N ASN A 435 16.28 -16.52 -5.82
CA ASN A 435 16.78 -17.79 -5.30
C ASN A 435 16.07 -18.94 -6.01
N MET A 436 16.82 -19.89 -6.57
CA MET A 436 16.30 -21.11 -7.14
C MET A 436 16.33 -22.21 -6.06
N LYS A 437 15.17 -22.51 -5.48
CA LYS A 437 15.03 -23.52 -4.42
C LYS A 437 15.06 -24.94 -4.96
N ASP A 438 14.34 -25.19 -6.05
CA ASP A 438 14.23 -26.51 -6.66
C ASP A 438 13.97 -26.43 -8.16
N VAL A 439 14.35 -27.49 -8.88
CA VAL A 439 14.03 -27.72 -10.30
C VAL A 439 13.96 -29.23 -10.48
N HIS A 440 12.78 -29.74 -10.84
CA HIS A 440 12.60 -31.17 -11.07
C HIS A 440 11.82 -31.45 -12.36
N PRO A 441 12.11 -32.57 -13.05
CA PRO A 441 11.26 -33.06 -14.12
C PRO A 441 9.92 -33.59 -13.54
N PRO A 442 8.94 -33.93 -14.40
CA PRO A 442 7.75 -34.65 -13.95
C PRO A 442 8.11 -35.90 -13.15
N ILE A 443 7.43 -36.07 -12.01
CA ILE A 443 7.78 -37.08 -10.99
C ILE A 443 7.80 -38.51 -11.56
N PHE A 444 6.95 -38.80 -12.55
CA PHE A 444 6.84 -40.13 -13.16
C PHE A 444 8.02 -40.51 -14.07
N ILE A 445 8.90 -39.57 -14.44
CA ILE A 445 10.09 -39.80 -15.29
C ILE A 445 11.40 -39.41 -14.59
N SER A 446 11.36 -39.07 -13.30
CA SER A 446 12.53 -38.59 -12.56
C SER A 446 13.68 -39.59 -12.55
N SER A 447 13.42 -40.89 -12.37
CA SER A 447 14.46 -41.93 -12.37
C SER A 447 15.22 -42.02 -13.70
N SER A 448 14.51 -41.95 -14.83
CA SER A 448 15.15 -41.95 -16.15
C SER A 448 15.97 -40.67 -16.38
N PHE A 449 15.54 -39.53 -15.86
CA PHE A 449 16.32 -38.29 -15.90
C PHE A 449 17.58 -38.37 -15.03
N GLU A 450 17.49 -38.98 -13.85
CA GLU A 450 18.64 -39.23 -12.97
C GLU A 450 19.70 -40.09 -13.68
N GLU A 451 19.28 -41.15 -14.40
CA GLU A 451 20.19 -41.98 -15.20
C GLU A 451 20.90 -41.18 -16.31
N VAL A 452 20.17 -40.32 -17.01
CA VAL A 452 20.75 -39.44 -18.05
C VAL A 452 21.76 -38.46 -17.44
N ILE A 453 21.41 -37.82 -16.32
CA ILE A 453 22.31 -36.90 -15.61
C ILE A 453 23.57 -37.65 -15.14
N ALA A 454 23.43 -38.86 -14.59
CA ALA A 454 24.53 -39.71 -14.19
C ALA A 454 25.43 -40.08 -15.38
N ALA A 455 24.85 -40.40 -16.54
CA ALA A 455 25.60 -40.67 -17.77
C ALA A 455 26.38 -39.43 -18.25
N TYR A 456 25.79 -38.23 -18.19
CA TYR A 456 26.49 -36.98 -18.50
C TYR A 456 27.63 -36.69 -17.52
N GLN A 457 27.41 -36.88 -16.22
CA GLN A 457 28.46 -36.76 -15.22
C GLN A 457 29.59 -37.76 -15.48
N LYS A 458 29.25 -38.99 -15.85
CA LYS A 458 30.25 -40.01 -16.19
C LYS A 458 31.04 -39.65 -17.44
N LYS A 459 30.38 -39.10 -18.46
CA LYS A 459 31.03 -38.57 -19.66
C LYS A 459 32.04 -37.46 -19.29
N GLU A 460 31.64 -36.48 -18.48
CA GLU A 460 32.53 -35.40 -18.04
C GLU A 460 33.69 -35.92 -17.17
N GLU A 461 33.44 -36.90 -16.29
CA GLU A 461 34.49 -37.57 -15.52
C GLU A 461 35.53 -38.21 -16.45
N LEU A 462 35.09 -38.97 -17.47
CA LEU A 462 35.96 -39.61 -18.44
C LEU A 462 36.77 -38.60 -19.28
N ILE A 463 36.14 -37.49 -19.69
CA ILE A 463 36.83 -36.41 -20.39
C ILE A 463 37.90 -35.79 -19.48
N ASN A 464 37.57 -35.50 -18.23
CA ASN A 464 38.52 -34.95 -17.27
C ASN A 464 39.67 -35.91 -16.96
N GLN A 465 39.41 -37.22 -16.86
CA GLN A 465 40.44 -38.24 -16.72
C GLN A 465 41.36 -38.30 -17.96
N ALA A 466 40.79 -38.26 -19.16
CA ALA A 466 41.57 -38.24 -20.40
C ALA A 466 42.43 -36.97 -20.53
N LEU A 467 41.89 -35.81 -20.15
CA LEU A 467 42.63 -34.55 -20.08
C LEU A 467 43.73 -34.62 -19.01
N GLY A 468 43.45 -35.19 -17.84
CA GLY A 468 44.43 -35.44 -16.78
C GLY A 468 45.58 -36.32 -17.27
N TYR A 469 45.26 -37.46 -17.89
CA TYR A 469 46.24 -38.36 -18.49
C TYR A 469 47.10 -37.67 -19.56
N LYS A 470 46.47 -36.89 -20.45
CA LYS A 470 47.19 -36.09 -21.46
C LYS A 470 48.12 -35.07 -20.79
N ASN A 471 47.63 -34.37 -19.77
CA ASN A 471 48.36 -33.34 -19.03
C ASN A 471 49.49 -33.92 -18.17
N GLU A 472 49.45 -35.20 -17.83
CA GLU A 472 50.53 -35.91 -17.15
C GLU A 472 51.55 -36.47 -18.15
N SER A 473 51.07 -37.22 -19.14
CA SER A 473 51.91 -37.97 -20.09
C SER A 473 52.76 -37.04 -20.98
N MET A 474 52.19 -35.94 -21.48
CA MET A 474 52.90 -35.00 -22.35
C MET A 474 54.10 -34.32 -21.65
N PRO A 475 53.96 -33.74 -20.45
CA PRO A 475 55.10 -33.22 -19.69
C PRO A 475 56.12 -34.29 -19.30
N GLN A 476 55.68 -35.49 -18.90
CA GLN A 476 56.60 -36.59 -18.56
C GLN A 476 57.46 -37.02 -19.78
N ALA A 477 56.85 -37.17 -20.95
CA ALA A 477 57.55 -37.49 -22.18
C ALA A 477 58.55 -36.38 -22.56
N ARG A 478 58.14 -35.10 -22.48
CA ARG A 478 59.02 -33.94 -22.73
C ARG A 478 60.17 -33.85 -21.72
N GLY A 479 59.90 -34.13 -20.45
CA GLY A 479 60.91 -34.17 -19.39
C GLY A 479 61.93 -35.28 -19.63
N THR A 480 61.47 -36.46 -20.02
CA THR A 480 62.33 -37.60 -20.37
C THR A 480 63.19 -37.31 -21.60
N GLN A 481 62.61 -36.72 -22.64
CA GLN A 481 63.33 -36.28 -23.84
C GLN A 481 64.42 -35.26 -23.48
N SER A 482 64.06 -34.23 -22.71
CA SER A 482 64.99 -33.18 -22.28
C SER A 482 66.12 -33.73 -21.43
N ARG A 483 65.81 -34.66 -20.50
CA ARG A 483 66.80 -35.37 -19.69
C ARG A 483 67.76 -36.19 -20.55
N LEU A 484 67.25 -36.93 -21.54
CA LEU A 484 68.08 -37.75 -22.42
C LEU A 484 69.00 -36.90 -23.30
N LEU A 485 68.47 -35.81 -23.88
CA LEU A 485 69.26 -34.86 -24.66
C LEU A 485 70.33 -34.20 -23.79
N GLY A 486 69.97 -33.76 -22.58
CA GLY A 486 70.93 -33.21 -21.61
C GLY A 486 72.02 -34.20 -21.25
N GLN A 487 71.68 -35.47 -20.99
CA GLN A 487 72.66 -36.53 -20.72
C GLN A 487 73.59 -36.79 -21.91
N ALA A 488 73.06 -36.85 -23.13
CA ALA A 488 73.86 -37.04 -24.35
C ALA A 488 74.81 -35.85 -24.60
N GLN A 489 74.33 -34.62 -24.42
CA GLN A 489 75.15 -33.41 -24.54
C GLN A 489 76.25 -33.37 -23.48
N SER A 490 75.91 -33.62 -22.21
CA SER A 490 76.88 -33.72 -21.12
C SER A 490 77.92 -34.79 -21.39
N TYR A 491 77.52 -35.96 -21.90
CA TYR A 491 78.46 -37.02 -22.27
C TYR A 491 79.46 -36.58 -23.33
N VAL A 492 79.00 -35.93 -24.40
CA VAL A 492 79.88 -35.40 -25.47
C VAL A 492 80.82 -34.34 -24.93
N VAL A 493 80.32 -33.40 -24.12
CA VAL A 493 81.14 -32.34 -23.52
C VAL A 493 82.16 -32.93 -22.56
N ASP A 494 81.77 -33.82 -21.66
CA ASP A 494 82.66 -34.49 -20.71
C ASP A 494 83.75 -35.28 -21.44
N ASN A 495 83.38 -36.07 -22.45
CA ASN A 495 84.34 -36.86 -23.22
C ASN A 495 85.34 -35.96 -23.95
N THR A 496 84.86 -34.89 -24.58
CA THR A 496 85.71 -33.92 -25.29
C THR A 496 86.63 -33.16 -24.32
N LYS A 497 86.12 -32.73 -23.16
CA LYS A 497 86.90 -32.03 -22.14
C LYS A 497 87.94 -32.92 -21.49
N LYS A 498 87.61 -34.19 -21.20
CA LYS A 498 88.57 -35.19 -20.73
C LYS A 498 89.68 -35.43 -21.75
N ALA A 499 89.32 -35.69 -23.01
CA ALA A 499 90.30 -35.89 -24.08
C ALA A 499 91.22 -34.67 -24.28
N ASN A 500 90.67 -33.46 -24.28
CA ASN A 500 91.46 -32.22 -24.38
C ASN A 500 92.36 -32.00 -23.15
N GLY A 501 91.86 -32.33 -21.95
CA GLY A 501 92.65 -32.27 -20.72
C GLY A 501 93.81 -33.25 -20.71
N GLU A 502 93.58 -34.49 -21.16
CA GLU A 502 94.61 -35.51 -21.33
C GLU A 502 95.64 -35.11 -22.38
N ALA A 503 95.21 -34.60 -23.54
CA ALA A 503 96.10 -34.09 -24.57
C ALA A 503 96.95 -32.91 -24.07
N SER A 504 96.33 -31.95 -23.37
CA SER A 504 97.06 -30.81 -22.77
C SER A 504 98.07 -31.26 -21.72
N ARG A 505 97.68 -32.23 -20.87
CA ARG A 505 98.59 -32.85 -19.90
C ARG A 505 99.78 -33.52 -20.58
N PHE A 506 99.54 -34.26 -21.67
CA PHE A 506 100.58 -34.91 -22.45
C PHE A 506 101.56 -33.88 -23.06
N VAL A 507 101.05 -32.81 -23.66
CA VAL A 507 101.88 -31.73 -24.24
C VAL A 507 102.76 -31.08 -23.17
N MET A 508 102.19 -30.72 -22.01
CA MET A 508 102.98 -30.15 -20.90
C MET A 508 104.06 -31.12 -20.38
N GLN A 509 103.73 -32.42 -20.30
CA GLN A 509 104.70 -33.44 -19.92
C GLN A 509 105.81 -33.59 -20.96
N LEU A 510 105.47 -33.54 -22.25
CA LEU A 510 106.43 -33.58 -23.36
C LEU A 510 107.37 -32.37 -23.34
N GLU A 511 106.85 -31.16 -23.13
CA GLU A 511 107.66 -29.95 -22.98
C GLU A 511 108.62 -30.03 -21.79
N ALA A 512 108.14 -30.53 -20.64
CA ALA A 512 108.97 -30.76 -19.47
C ALA A 512 110.04 -31.84 -19.73
N TYR A 513 109.67 -32.92 -20.44
CA TYR A 513 110.58 -33.99 -20.83
C TYR A 513 111.69 -33.47 -21.76
N GLN A 514 111.35 -32.66 -22.76
CA GLN A 514 112.32 -32.06 -23.68
C GLN A 514 113.34 -31.18 -22.97
N LYS A 515 112.94 -30.47 -21.89
CA LYS A 515 113.85 -29.65 -21.08
C LYS A 515 114.76 -30.49 -20.17
N SER A 516 114.31 -31.65 -19.68
CA SER A 516 115.07 -32.49 -18.75
C SER A 516 114.66 -33.97 -18.81
N PRO A 517 115.18 -34.74 -19.79
CA PRO A 517 114.72 -36.10 -20.05
C PRO A 517 114.95 -37.08 -18.89
N ASP A 518 116.13 -37.05 -18.25
CA ASP A 518 116.50 -38.00 -17.19
C ASP A 518 115.62 -37.84 -15.94
N ILE A 519 115.30 -36.59 -15.58
CA ILE A 519 114.49 -36.27 -14.39
C ILE A 519 113.04 -36.69 -14.62
N ILE A 520 112.46 -36.35 -15.79
CA ILE A 520 111.06 -36.67 -16.10
C ILE A 520 110.85 -38.16 -16.29
N THR A 521 111.80 -38.89 -16.91
CA THR A 521 111.72 -40.35 -17.06
C THR A 521 111.67 -41.05 -15.71
N ARG A 522 112.59 -40.68 -14.79
CA ARG A 522 112.59 -41.22 -13.42
C ARG A 522 111.31 -40.86 -12.68
N LYS A 523 110.80 -39.64 -12.84
CA LYS A 523 109.53 -39.21 -12.24
C LYS A 523 108.35 -40.04 -12.75
N ILE A 524 108.19 -40.21 -14.06
CA ILE A 524 107.12 -41.03 -14.65
C ILE A 524 107.25 -42.47 -14.16
N TYR A 525 108.46 -43.04 -14.11
CA TYR A 525 108.71 -44.38 -13.59
C TYR A 525 108.31 -44.50 -12.11
N PHE A 526 108.69 -43.55 -11.26
CA PHE A 526 108.32 -43.56 -9.85
C PHE A 526 106.84 -43.26 -9.62
N ASP A 527 106.19 -42.40 -10.41
CA ASP A 527 104.75 -42.15 -10.36
C ASP A 527 103.98 -43.41 -10.80
N PHE A 528 104.43 -44.11 -11.85
CA PHE A 528 103.87 -45.38 -12.29
C PHE A 528 104.03 -46.48 -11.24
N LEU A 529 105.23 -46.62 -10.65
CA LEU A 529 105.47 -47.53 -9.53
C LEU A 529 104.62 -47.16 -8.32
N LYS A 530 104.50 -45.87 -8.00
CA LYS A 530 103.65 -45.38 -6.91
C LYS A 530 102.20 -45.75 -7.15
N GLU A 531 101.65 -45.45 -8.33
CA GLU A 531 100.25 -45.74 -8.67
C GLU A 531 99.96 -47.24 -8.68
N THR A 532 100.80 -48.02 -9.37
CA THR A 532 100.64 -49.47 -9.51
C THR A 532 100.85 -50.20 -8.18
N LEU A 533 101.87 -49.82 -7.41
CA LEU A 533 102.15 -50.46 -6.12
C LEU A 533 101.27 -49.92 -4.99
N SER A 534 100.58 -48.78 -5.15
CA SER A 534 99.71 -48.22 -4.09
C SER A 534 98.51 -49.11 -3.74
N LYS A 535 98.07 -49.94 -4.70
CA LYS A 535 96.94 -50.86 -4.53
C LYS A 535 97.35 -52.29 -4.12
N ASN A 536 98.66 -52.57 -4.07
CA ASN A 536 99.18 -53.92 -3.80
C ASN A 536 99.81 -54.00 -2.40
N GLN A 537 99.63 -55.13 -1.70
CA GLN A 537 100.34 -55.41 -0.44
C GLN A 537 101.84 -55.57 -0.72
N LYS A 538 102.68 -54.94 0.10
CA LYS A 538 104.14 -54.94 -0.04
C LYS A 538 104.78 -55.63 1.17
N THR A 539 105.76 -56.49 0.90
CA THR A 539 106.61 -57.14 1.90
C THR A 539 108.08 -56.82 1.55
N ILE A 540 108.83 -56.27 2.49
CA ILE A 540 110.26 -55.94 2.32
C ILE A 540 111.10 -56.99 3.06
N VAL A 541 112.11 -57.54 2.39
CA VAL A 541 113.00 -58.59 2.92
C VAL A 541 114.46 -58.14 2.78
N ASP A 542 115.26 -58.28 3.83
CA ASP A 542 116.70 -57.94 3.85
C ASP A 542 117.55 -59.11 3.31
N PRO A 543 118.44 -58.91 2.32
CA PRO A 543 119.26 -59.99 1.76
C PRO A 543 120.46 -60.42 2.63
N LEU A 544 120.89 -59.64 3.62
CA LEU A 544 122.14 -59.91 4.36
C LEU A 544 121.98 -60.85 5.58
N SER A 545 120.75 -61.19 5.97
CA SER A 545 120.47 -61.95 7.20
C SER A 545 120.25 -63.45 7.02
N GLY A 546 120.24 -63.99 5.79
CA GLY A 546 120.15 -65.44 5.53
C GLY A 546 118.83 -66.13 5.92
N PHE A 547 117.91 -65.43 6.61
CA PHE A 547 116.53 -65.86 6.89
C PHE A 547 115.56 -64.69 6.62
N PRO A 548 114.40 -64.94 5.99
CA PRO A 548 113.46 -63.87 5.63
C PRO A 548 112.70 -63.37 6.88
N GLU A 549 113.28 -62.41 7.60
CA GLU A 549 112.55 -61.65 8.62
C GLU A 549 111.79 -60.49 7.95
N ILE A 550 110.46 -60.46 8.13
CA ILE A 550 109.58 -59.43 7.58
C ILE A 550 109.60 -58.21 8.50
N TRP A 551 110.17 -57.10 8.05
CA TRP A 551 110.35 -55.91 8.91
C TRP A 551 109.22 -54.87 8.82
N LEU A 552 108.42 -54.81 7.73
CA LEU A 552 107.30 -53.86 7.60
C LEU A 552 106.15 -54.35 6.70
N ASP A 553 104.91 -54.27 7.21
CA ASP A 553 103.66 -54.36 6.42
C ASP A 553 103.27 -52.98 5.89
N SER A 554 102.92 -52.92 4.60
CA SER A 554 102.36 -51.78 3.87
C SER A 554 101.29 -50.95 4.62
N LYS A 555 100.52 -51.55 5.54
CA LYS A 555 99.53 -50.83 6.37
C LYS A 555 100.15 -49.81 7.35
N GLN A 556 101.43 -49.94 7.70
CA GLN A 556 102.09 -49.06 8.67
C GLN A 556 102.85 -47.88 8.01
N LEU A 557 103.28 -48.01 6.75
CA LEU A 557 104.12 -47.02 6.05
C LEU A 557 103.38 -45.77 5.55
N PHE A 558 102.05 -45.83 5.41
CA PHE A 558 101.24 -44.73 4.85
C PHE A 558 100.08 -44.30 5.74
N LYS A 559 100.16 -44.52 7.06
CA LYS A 559 99.27 -43.84 8.02
C LYS A 559 99.60 -42.34 7.96
N SER A 560 98.95 -41.61 7.06
CA SER A 560 98.92 -40.15 7.16
C SER A 560 98.34 -39.83 8.53
N SER A 561 99.11 -39.14 9.35
CA SER A 561 98.56 -38.39 10.46
C SER A 561 97.54 -37.41 9.90
N LYS A 562 96.26 -37.80 9.93
CA LYS A 562 95.20 -36.81 10.13
C LYS A 562 95.48 -36.21 11.50
N ILE A 563 96.32 -35.19 11.55
CA ILE A 563 96.25 -34.19 12.60
C ILE A 563 94.91 -33.51 12.34
N GLY A 564 93.93 -33.82 13.19
CA GLY A 564 92.71 -33.05 13.24
C GLY A 564 93.06 -31.61 13.62
N LEU A 565 92.54 -30.67 12.85
CA LEU A 565 92.16 -29.37 13.34
C LEU A 565 90.73 -29.14 12.85
N ASP A 566 89.93 -28.61 13.76
CA ASP A 566 88.55 -28.15 13.56
C ASP A 566 88.35 -27.31 12.28
#